data_AF-A0A933RAZ2-F1
#
_entry.id   AF-A0A933RAZ2-F1
#
_cell.length_a   1.000
_cell.length_b   1.000
_cell.length_c   1.000
_cell.angle_alpha   90.00
_cell.angle_beta   90.00
_cell.angle_gamma   90.00
#
_symmetry.space_group_name_H-M   'P 1'
#
loop_
_entity.id
_entity.type
_entity.pdbx_description
1 polymer ?
#
loop_
_entity_poly.entity_id
_entity_poly.type
_entity_poly.pdbx_seq_one_letter_code
_entity_poly.pdbx_strand_id
1 'polypeptide(L)'
;YGKRVGEVMDYLSSERRTLIWVGIPNVDNPDVTARMKVQDEVVRAEAAKRPQVQFVDTWKRFSGRDGNWAEYVIDPRDGQGKDVRADDGFHLNVAGAEILALDIAEVVRQELVNRGAAL
;
A
#
# COMPACT_ATOMS: atom_id res chain seq x y z
N TYR A 1 7.74 16.16 -7.94
CA TYR A 1 7.19 14.79 -8.03
C TYR A 1 5.67 14.79 -7.82
N GLY A 2 5.15 15.39 -6.74
CA GLY A 2 3.70 15.42 -6.41
C GLY A 2 2.76 15.85 -7.53
N LYS A 3 3.07 16.92 -8.28
CA LYS A 3 2.27 17.34 -9.46
C LYS A 3 1.99 16.17 -10.42
N ARG A 4 3.02 15.39 -10.77
CA ARG A 4 2.90 14.24 -11.68
C ARG A 4 2.07 13.11 -11.07
N VAL A 5 2.26 12.82 -9.78
CA VAL A 5 1.46 11.81 -9.05
C VAL A 5 -0.01 12.21 -9.07
N GLY A 6 -0.31 13.46 -8.74
CA GLY A 6 -1.67 13.99 -8.77
C GLY A 6 -2.31 13.93 -10.15
N GLU A 7 -1.59 14.33 -11.20
CA GLU A 7 -2.08 14.25 -12.59
C GLU A 7 -2.41 12.82 -13.02
N VAL A 8 -1.60 11.83 -12.63
CA VAL A 8 -1.89 10.41 -12.88
C VAL A 8 -3.14 9.96 -12.11
N MET A 9 -3.26 10.35 -10.84
CA MET A 9 -4.46 10.02 -10.04
C MET A 9 -5.72 10.62 -10.66
N ASP A 10 -5.67 11.89 -11.09
CA ASP A 10 -6.79 12.58 -11.72
C ASP A 10 -7.20 11.92 -13.04
N TYR A 11 -6.21 11.56 -13.87
CA TYR A 11 -6.45 10.86 -15.12
C TYR A 11 -7.10 9.50 -14.90
N LEU A 12 -6.52 8.66 -14.04
CA LEU A 12 -6.99 7.28 -13.82
C LEU A 12 -8.34 7.24 -13.10
N SER A 13 -8.63 8.20 -12.23
CA SER A 13 -9.91 8.30 -11.51
C SER A 13 -11.00 9.09 -12.25
N SER A 14 -10.74 9.55 -13.47
CA SER A 14 -11.75 10.24 -14.28
C SER A 14 -12.93 9.31 -14.64
N GLU A 15 -14.03 9.91 -15.12
CA GLU A 15 -15.23 9.17 -15.58
C GLU A 15 -15.87 8.27 -14.51
N ARG A 16 -15.86 8.71 -13.24
CA ARG A 16 -16.47 8.02 -12.09
C ARG A 16 -15.81 6.68 -11.72
N ARG A 17 -14.57 6.47 -12.16
CA ARG A 17 -13.74 5.34 -11.70
C ARG A 17 -13.21 5.61 -10.29
N THR A 18 -13.11 4.56 -9.49
CA THR A 18 -12.34 4.60 -8.24
C THR A 18 -10.93 4.13 -8.53
N LEU A 19 -9.94 4.87 -8.06
CA LEU A 19 -8.55 4.48 -8.15
C LEU A 19 -8.10 3.89 -6.82
N ILE A 20 -7.71 2.62 -6.83
CA ILE A 20 -7.03 2.00 -5.68
C ILE A 20 -5.54 2.16 -5.91
N TRP A 21 -4.90 3.07 -5.17
CA TRP A 21 -3.47 3.32 -5.24
C TRP A 21 -2.75 2.51 -4.16
N VAL A 22 -1.93 1.55 -4.57
CA VAL A 22 -1.13 0.73 -3.65
C VAL A 22 0.17 1.45 -3.33
N GLY A 23 0.39 1.74 -2.04
CA GLY A 23 1.61 2.36 -1.56
C GLY A 23 2.84 1.44 -1.71
N ILE A 24 4.02 2.02 -1.56
CA ILE A 24 5.29 1.27 -1.52
C ILE A 24 5.56 0.79 -0.07
N PRO A 25 6.17 -0.38 0.14
CA PRO A 25 6.70 -0.76 1.45
C PRO A 25 7.99 0.02 1.77
N ASN A 26 8.41 -0.01 3.05
CA ASN A 26 9.78 0.31 3.43
C ASN A 26 10.75 -0.80 2.99
N VAL A 27 12.05 -0.49 2.97
CA VAL A 27 13.14 -1.37 2.52
C VAL A 27 14.20 -1.56 3.61
N ASP A 28 15.06 -2.57 3.48
CA ASP A 28 16.04 -2.93 4.52
C ASP A 28 17.06 -1.80 4.74
N ASN A 29 17.61 -1.27 3.64
CA ASN A 29 18.61 -0.22 3.72
C ASN A 29 18.02 1.11 4.24
N PRO A 30 18.52 1.67 5.37
CA PRO A 30 17.94 2.86 6.00
C PRO A 30 18.06 4.12 5.14
N ASP A 31 19.14 4.27 4.38
CA ASP A 31 19.34 5.43 3.49
C ASP A 31 18.37 5.39 2.30
N VAL A 32 18.12 4.19 1.76
CA VAL A 32 17.13 3.99 0.70
C VAL A 32 15.72 4.22 1.26
N THR A 33 15.41 3.68 2.44
CA THR A 33 14.15 3.90 3.14
C THR A 33 13.90 5.39 3.38
N ALA A 34 14.90 6.16 3.83
CA ALA A 34 14.75 7.60 4.02
C ALA A 34 14.38 8.34 2.72
N ARG A 35 14.96 7.94 1.58
CA ARG A 35 14.64 8.52 0.26
C ARG A 35 13.25 8.08 -0.24
N MET A 36 12.88 6.83 -0.02
CA MET A 36 11.56 6.30 -0.39
C MET A 36 10.44 6.92 0.46
N LYS A 37 10.72 7.22 1.73
CA LYS A 37 9.77 7.90 2.62
C LYS A 37 9.30 9.24 2.04
N VAL A 38 10.20 10.01 1.42
CA VAL A 38 9.82 11.26 0.73
C VAL A 38 8.82 11.00 -0.40
N GLN A 39 8.96 9.90 -1.14
CA GLN A 39 8.02 9.53 -2.20
C GLN A 39 6.67 9.09 -1.63
N ASP A 40 6.69 8.24 -0.60
CA ASP A 40 5.48 7.76 0.09
C ASP A 40 4.67 8.92 0.70
N GLU A 41 5.33 9.86 1.39
CA GLU A 41 4.69 11.05 1.96
C GLU A 41 4.03 11.92 0.88
N VAL A 42 4.70 12.13 -0.25
CA VAL A 42 4.14 12.89 -1.38
C VAL A 42 2.93 12.17 -1.98
N VAL A 43 3.00 10.85 -2.16
CA VAL A 43 1.88 10.05 -2.70
C VAL A 43 0.69 10.10 -1.76
N ARG A 44 0.88 9.93 -0.45
CA ARG A 44 -0.19 10.05 0.56
C ARG A 44 -0.82 11.43 0.56
N ALA A 45 0.00 12.48 0.50
CA ALA A 45 -0.49 13.85 0.49
C ALA A 45 -1.32 14.14 -0.78
N GLU A 46 -0.98 13.56 -1.93
CA GLU A 46 -1.78 13.69 -3.15
C GLU A 46 -3.05 12.83 -3.13
N ALA A 47 -2.98 11.60 -2.61
CA ALA A 47 -4.15 10.74 -2.45
C ALA A 47 -5.18 11.36 -1.49
N ALA A 48 -4.73 11.92 -0.37
CA ALA A 48 -5.61 12.54 0.63
C ALA A 48 -6.42 13.75 0.09
N LYS A 49 -5.97 14.39 -1.00
CA LYS A 49 -6.71 15.47 -1.66
C LYS A 49 -7.84 14.96 -2.56
N ARG A 50 -7.94 13.65 -2.80
CA ARG A 50 -8.78 13.04 -3.84
C ARG A 50 -9.67 11.95 -3.24
N PRO A 51 -10.92 12.27 -2.84
CA PRO A 51 -11.83 11.31 -2.20
C PRO A 51 -12.09 10.04 -3.02
N GLN A 52 -11.98 10.11 -4.36
CA GLN A 52 -12.13 8.97 -5.27
C GLN A 52 -10.90 8.06 -5.36
N VAL A 53 -9.82 8.40 -4.64
CA VAL A 53 -8.60 7.60 -4.55
C VAL A 53 -8.58 6.88 -3.21
N GLN A 54 -8.57 5.55 -3.24
CA GLN A 54 -8.38 4.71 -2.06
C GLN A 54 -6.90 4.34 -1.95
N PHE A 55 -6.24 4.70 -0.85
CA PHE A 55 -4.83 4.41 -0.65
C PHE A 55 -4.64 3.17 0.21
N VAL A 56 -3.92 2.17 -0.30
CA VAL A 56 -3.51 0.98 0.46
C VAL A 56 -2.16 1.25 1.09
N ASP A 57 -2.12 1.29 2.42
CA ASP A 57 -0.94 1.63 3.21
C ASP A 57 0.01 0.43 3.37
N THR A 58 0.69 0.09 2.27
CA THR A 58 1.68 -0.98 2.22
C THR A 58 2.86 -0.71 3.17
N TRP A 59 3.26 0.55 3.35
CA TRP A 59 4.34 0.91 4.28
C TRP A 59 4.01 0.48 5.70
N LYS A 60 2.85 0.90 6.22
CA LYS A 60 2.40 0.55 7.58
C LYS A 60 2.19 -0.95 7.74
N ARG A 61 1.67 -1.62 6.71
CA ARG A 61 1.43 -3.07 6.74
C ARG A 61 2.72 -3.87 6.98
N PHE A 62 3.81 -3.44 6.37
CA PHE A 62 5.09 -4.15 6.41
C PHE A 62 6.14 -3.51 7.34
N SER A 63 5.73 -2.50 8.11
CA SER A 63 6.54 -1.95 9.19
C SER A 63 6.37 -2.70 10.50
N GLY A 64 7.44 -2.74 11.30
CA GLY A 64 7.39 -3.13 12.70
C GLY A 64 6.52 -2.18 13.52
N ARG A 65 6.27 -2.53 14.79
CA ARG A 65 5.45 -1.71 15.71
C ARG A 65 6.03 -0.31 15.97
N ASP A 66 7.33 -0.15 15.79
CA ASP A 66 8.07 1.10 15.87
C ASP A 66 8.08 1.89 14.56
N GLY A 67 7.47 1.36 13.50
CA GLY A 67 7.41 1.96 12.16
C GLY A 67 8.60 1.61 11.25
N ASN A 68 9.60 0.89 11.75
CA ASN A 68 10.82 0.56 11.01
C ASN A 68 10.66 -0.71 10.16
N TRP A 69 11.72 -1.08 9.44
CA TRP A 69 11.78 -2.34 8.70
C TRP A 69 11.40 -3.52 9.58
N ALA A 70 10.65 -4.46 9.01
CA ALA A 70 10.34 -5.74 9.62
C ALA A 70 10.51 -6.85 8.60
N GLU A 71 11.30 -7.85 8.98
CA GLU A 71 11.45 -9.10 8.24
C GLU A 71 10.18 -9.95 8.35
N TYR A 72 9.59 -9.98 9.55
CA TYR A 72 8.40 -10.75 9.87
C TYR A 72 7.22 -9.86 10.20
N VAL A 73 6.04 -10.19 9.67
CA VAL A 73 4.77 -9.60 10.08
C VAL A 73 3.75 -10.69 10.39
N ILE A 74 2.70 -10.33 11.15
CA ILE A 74 1.60 -11.24 11.45
C ILE A 74 0.73 -11.39 10.21
N ASP A 75 0.62 -12.63 9.72
CA ASP A 75 -0.29 -12.98 8.64
C ASP A 75 -1.73 -13.01 9.19
N PRO A 76 -2.66 -12.21 8.65
CA PRO A 76 -4.04 -12.18 9.14
C PRO A 76 -4.82 -13.48 8.89
N ARG A 77 -4.33 -14.38 8.03
CA ARG A 77 -5.00 -15.64 7.70
C ARG A 77 -4.92 -16.66 8.82
N ASP A 78 -3.82 -16.67 9.57
CA ASP A 78 -3.53 -17.68 10.61
C ASP A 78 -2.96 -17.10 11.91
N GLY A 79 -2.69 -15.79 11.96
CA GLY A 79 -2.14 -15.09 13.12
C GLY A 79 -0.66 -15.38 13.39
N GLN A 80 0.05 -16.04 12.47
CA GLN A 80 1.46 -16.40 12.64
C GLN A 80 2.39 -15.33 12.06
N GLY A 81 3.57 -15.18 12.68
CA GLY A 81 4.65 -14.38 12.11
C GLY A 81 5.24 -15.07 10.89
N LYS A 82 5.27 -14.40 9.73
CA LYS A 82 5.87 -14.92 8.49
C LYS A 82 6.90 -13.94 7.96
N ASP A 83 7.99 -14.50 7.44
CA ASP A 83 8.93 -13.72 6.64
C ASP A 83 8.19 -13.24 5.40
N VAL A 84 8.23 -11.93 5.16
CA VAL A 84 7.51 -11.26 4.07
C VAL A 84 8.44 -10.58 3.07
N ARG A 85 9.74 -10.70 3.26
CA ARG A 85 10.76 -10.00 2.48
C ARG A 85 11.43 -10.95 1.50
N ALA A 86 11.70 -10.45 0.31
CA ALA A 86 12.61 -11.12 -0.59
C ALA A 86 14.05 -10.93 -0.08
N ASP A 87 14.95 -11.80 -0.53
CA ASP A 87 16.37 -11.79 -0.16
C ASP A 87 17.17 -10.60 -0.72
N ASP A 88 16.53 -9.76 -1.55
CA ASP A 88 17.13 -8.56 -2.14
C ASP A 88 17.01 -7.29 -1.29
N GLY A 89 16.31 -7.37 -0.14
CA GLY A 89 16.09 -6.25 0.77
C GLY A 89 15.19 -5.13 0.22
N PHE A 90 14.51 -5.37 -0.91
CA PHE A 90 13.67 -4.38 -1.59
C PHE A 90 12.23 -4.87 -1.83
N HIS A 91 12.07 -6.09 -2.34
CA HIS A 91 10.75 -6.64 -2.71
C HIS A 91 10.11 -7.43 -1.57
N LEU A 92 8.79 -7.63 -1.69
CA LEU A 92 8.07 -8.62 -0.89
C LEU A 92 8.28 -10.01 -1.50
N ASN A 93 8.36 -11.03 -0.64
CA ASN A 93 8.26 -12.41 -1.09
C ASN A 93 6.79 -12.82 -1.33
N VAL A 94 6.55 -14.10 -1.65
CA VAL A 94 5.20 -14.62 -1.90
C VAL A 94 4.27 -14.43 -0.70
N ALA A 95 4.73 -14.72 0.52
CA ALA A 95 3.91 -14.54 1.71
C ALA A 95 3.54 -13.06 1.93
N GLY A 96 4.49 -12.15 1.73
CA GLY A 96 4.23 -10.71 1.76
C GLY A 96 3.23 -10.26 0.69
N ALA A 97 3.38 -10.73 -0.54
CA ALA A 97 2.47 -10.42 -1.63
C ALA A 97 1.03 -10.94 -1.37
N GLU A 98 0.88 -12.14 -0.82
CA GLU A 98 -0.42 -12.68 -0.44
C GLU A 98 -1.09 -11.87 0.68
N ILE A 99 -0.32 -11.45 1.68
CA ILE A 99 -0.79 -10.61 2.78
C ILE A 99 -1.25 -9.23 2.26
N LEU A 100 -0.53 -8.65 1.29
CA LEU A 100 -0.92 -7.39 0.63
C LEU A 100 -2.17 -7.58 -0.24
N ALA A 101 -2.29 -8.72 -0.92
CA ALA A 101 -3.45 -9.02 -1.75
C ALA A 101 -4.74 -9.03 -0.93
N LEU A 102 -4.70 -9.48 0.34
CA LEU A 102 -5.85 -9.41 1.25
C LEU A 102 -6.25 -7.97 1.57
N ASP A 103 -5.30 -7.07 1.82
CA ASP A 103 -5.60 -5.66 2.09
C ASP A 103 -6.19 -4.97 0.87
N ILE A 104 -5.66 -5.28 -0.33
CA ILE A 104 -6.21 -4.78 -1.60
C ILE A 104 -7.62 -5.33 -1.83
N ALA A 105 -7.83 -6.64 -1.62
CA ALA A 105 -9.11 -7.29 -1.80
C ALA A 105 -10.19 -6.69 -0.89
N GLU A 106 -9.83 -6.33 0.35
CA GLU A 106 -10.76 -5.67 1.27
C GLU A 106 -11.19 -4.29 0.77
N VAL A 107 -10.26 -3.48 0.23
CA VAL A 107 -10.60 -2.19 -0.38
C VAL A 107 -11.50 -2.36 -1.60
N VAL A 108 -11.20 -3.35 -2.46
CA VAL A 108 -12.05 -3.67 -3.61
C VAL A 108 -13.45 -4.07 -3.17
N ARG A 109 -13.56 -4.97 -2.18
CA ARG A 109 -14.84 -5.44 -1.63
C ARG A 109 -15.65 -4.26 -1.08
N GLN A 110 -15.02 -3.40 -0.28
CA GLN A 110 -15.70 -2.24 0.29
C GLN A 110 -16.19 -1.26 -0.79
N GLU A 111 -15.41 -1.05 -1.84
CA GLU A 111 -15.81 -0.19 -2.95
C GLU A 111 -16.98 -0.77 -3.75
N LEU A 112 -17.01 -2.09 -3.97
CA LEU A 112 -18.14 -2.76 -4.59
C LEU A 112 -19.42 -2.62 -3.75
N VAL A 113 -19.32 -2.79 -2.43
CA VAL A 113 -20.44 -2.58 -1.50
C VAL A 113 -20.93 -1.13 -1.54
N ASN A 114 -20.02 -0.15 -1.52
CA ASN A 114 -20.37 1.27 -1.64
C ASN A 114 -21.12 1.60 -2.95
N ARG A 115 -20.90 0.79 -3.99
CA ARG A 115 -21.57 0.87 -5.29
C ARG A 115 -22.85 0.03 -5.39
N GLY A 116 -23.27 -0.60 -4.29
CA GLY A 116 -24.53 -1.35 -4.19
C GLY A 116 -24.43 -2.84 -4.52
N ALA A 117 -23.23 -3.42 -4.58
CA ALA A 117 -23.08 -4.87 -4.69
C ALA A 117 -23.53 -5.56 -3.39
N ALA A 118 -24.24 -6.68 -3.51
CA ALA A 118 -24.49 -7.61 -2.42
C ALA A 118 -23.46 -8.75 -2.51
N LEU A 119 -22.48 -8.74 -1.61
CA LEU A 119 -21.34 -9.67 -1.56
C LEU A 119 -21.37 -10.52 -0.29
#